data_AF-A0A7S3Y8H2-F1
#
_entry.id   AF-A0A7S3Y8H2-F1
#
_cell.length_a   1.000
_cell.length_b   1.000
_cell.length_c   1.000
_cell.angle_alpha   90.00
_cell.angle_beta   90.00
_cell.angle_gamma   90.00
#
_symmetry.space_group_name_H-M   'P 1'
#
loop_
_entity.id
_entity.type
_entity.pdbx_description
1 polymer ?
#
loop_
_entity_poly.entity_id
_entity_poly.type
_entity_poly.pdbx_seq_one_letter_code
_entity_poly.pdbx_strand_id
1 'polypeptide(L)'
;LQAPMSKHFYEALLVKKGPGPLSLRDKARIRSCAGPGAGNWLEARPVCHAMSLSNPAISVAFRWRFGLALVHDPSLRCACGKQIDREGDHFQRCMVGGHHVTRHHALRGATASLFRHVAVIQEERHASTIGPVHPGDAGLRLDIVAEDGHTRSSTTYFMADVTITHPVSSNQAKLNRTSRLDGAAAQD
;
A
#
# COMPACT_ATOMS: atom_id res chain seq x y z
N LEU A 1 -6.81 21.27 4.14
CA LEU A 1 -8.22 21.02 4.56
C LEU A 1 -8.38 19.54 4.81
N GLN A 2 -7.96 19.08 5.99
CA GLN A 2 -8.19 17.72 6.42
C GLN A 2 -9.66 17.58 6.84
N ALA A 3 -10.32 16.57 6.31
CA ALA A 3 -11.75 16.40 6.49
C ALA A 3 -12.07 15.70 7.83
N PRO A 4 -13.23 15.98 8.46
CA PRO A 4 -13.44 15.80 9.90
C PRO A 4 -13.34 14.35 10.39
N MET A 5 -13.68 13.34 9.59
CA MET A 5 -13.60 11.93 10.01
C MET A 5 -12.15 11.46 10.11
N SER A 6 -11.27 11.97 9.24
CA SER A 6 -9.86 11.59 9.26
C SER A 6 -9.13 12.05 10.54
N LYS A 7 -9.55 13.18 11.11
CA LYS A 7 -9.04 13.70 12.39
C LYS A 7 -9.48 12.83 13.58
N HIS A 8 -10.77 12.55 13.72
CA HIS A 8 -11.30 11.70 14.79
C HIS A 8 -10.74 10.27 14.74
N PHE A 9 -10.55 9.74 13.53
CA PHE A 9 -9.93 8.44 13.32
C PHE A 9 -8.48 8.41 13.84
N TYR A 10 -7.72 9.49 13.64
CA TYR A 10 -6.37 9.61 14.18
C TYR A 10 -6.35 9.70 15.71
N GLU A 11 -7.21 10.52 16.30
CA GLU A 11 -7.33 10.63 17.76
C GLU A 11 -7.60 9.25 18.37
N ALA A 12 -8.51 8.48 17.78
CA ALA A 12 -8.80 7.10 18.17
C ALA A 12 -7.59 6.15 18.00
N LEU A 13 -6.72 6.36 17.00
CA LEU A 13 -5.50 5.55 16.80
C LEU A 13 -4.49 5.71 17.94
N LEU A 14 -4.49 6.86 18.63
CA LEU A 14 -3.62 7.18 19.75
C LEU A 14 -4.16 6.69 21.10
N VAL A 15 -5.47 6.39 21.21
CA VAL A 15 -6.11 5.92 22.46
C VAL A 15 -5.53 4.58 22.94
N LYS A 16 -4.89 3.79 22.07
CA LYS A 16 -4.19 2.56 22.46
C LYS A 16 -2.82 2.80 23.13
N LYS A 17 -2.73 3.84 23.98
CA LYS A 17 -1.58 4.13 24.82
C LYS A 17 -1.84 3.52 26.20
N GLY A 18 -1.37 2.29 26.40
CA GLY A 18 -1.24 1.75 27.76
C GLY A 18 -0.16 2.52 28.54
N PRO A 19 0.00 2.27 29.85
CA PRO A 19 1.08 2.86 30.64
C PRO A 19 2.42 2.22 30.22
N GLY A 20 3.04 2.71 29.14
CA GLY A 20 4.31 2.21 28.65
C GLY A 20 4.68 2.72 27.25
N PRO A 21 5.95 2.60 26.83
CA PRO A 21 6.37 2.95 25.49
C PRO A 21 5.70 2.04 24.45
N LEU A 22 5.27 2.62 23.32
CA LEU A 22 4.67 1.87 22.22
C LEU A 22 5.65 0.84 21.65
N SER A 23 5.12 -0.33 21.27
CA SER A 23 5.89 -1.36 20.58
C SER A 23 6.41 -0.87 19.23
N LEU A 24 7.51 -1.45 18.71
CA LEU A 24 8.02 -1.11 17.37
C LEU A 24 6.97 -1.32 16.28
N ARG A 25 6.13 -2.35 16.44
CA ARG A 25 5.00 -2.65 15.55
C ARG A 25 3.97 -1.53 15.58
N ASP A 26 3.58 -1.07 16.78
CA ASP A 26 2.60 0.01 16.92
C ASP A 26 3.14 1.35 16.41
N LYS A 27 4.42 1.66 16.64
CA LYS A 27 5.07 2.84 16.04
C LYS A 27 5.04 2.78 14.51
N ALA A 28 5.41 1.64 13.92
CA ALA A 28 5.35 1.46 12.47
C ALA A 28 3.92 1.56 11.92
N ARG A 29 2.95 0.93 12.61
CA ARG A 29 1.52 1.04 12.29
C ARG A 29 1.06 2.49 12.29
N ILE A 30 1.29 3.23 13.38
CA ILE A 30 0.88 4.63 13.51
C ILE A 30 1.51 5.45 12.39
N ARG A 31 2.81 5.26 12.09
CA ARG A 31 3.47 5.92 10.95
C ARG A 31 2.84 5.62 9.60
N SER A 32 2.51 4.37 9.32
CA SER A 32 1.81 3.99 8.08
C SER A 32 0.43 4.65 7.97
N CYS A 33 -0.17 5.01 9.11
CA CYS A 33 -1.44 5.71 9.17
C CYS A 33 -1.28 7.24 9.22
N ALA A 34 -0.04 7.71 9.32
CA ALA A 34 0.35 9.07 9.59
C ALA A 34 0.77 9.86 8.34
N GLY A 35 0.29 9.50 7.14
CA GLY A 35 0.46 10.36 5.96
C GLY A 35 -0.67 11.38 5.84
N PRO A 36 -0.42 12.61 5.36
CA PRO A 36 -1.48 13.52 4.94
C PRO A 36 -2.45 12.81 3.99
N GLY A 37 -3.75 12.90 4.29
CA GLY A 37 -4.80 12.23 3.51
C GLY A 37 -4.91 10.70 3.70
N ALA A 38 -4.14 10.09 4.60
CA ALA A 38 -4.19 8.63 4.82
C ALA A 38 -5.55 8.13 5.34
N GLY A 39 -6.41 9.02 5.82
CA GLY A 39 -7.80 8.75 6.22
C GLY A 39 -8.86 9.14 5.18
N ASN A 40 -8.50 9.75 4.05
CA ASN A 40 -9.46 10.30 3.09
C ASN A 40 -10.38 9.23 2.48
N TRP A 41 -9.93 7.97 2.43
CA TRP A 41 -10.74 6.85 1.96
C TRP A 41 -11.98 6.59 2.83
N LEU A 42 -11.99 7.03 4.11
CA LEU A 42 -13.16 6.92 5.00
C LEU A 42 -14.30 7.84 4.59
N GLU A 43 -13.99 8.89 3.84
CA GLU A 43 -14.95 9.89 3.36
C GLU A 43 -15.18 9.79 1.85
N ALA A 44 -14.38 8.97 1.16
CA ALA A 44 -14.52 8.74 -0.26
C ALA A 44 -15.85 8.01 -0.52
N ARG A 45 -16.77 8.66 -1.25
CA ARG A 45 -17.99 8.02 -1.71
C ARG A 45 -17.63 6.96 -2.76
N PRO A 46 -17.91 5.67 -2.55
CA PRO A 46 -17.68 4.66 -3.57
C PRO A 46 -18.61 4.95 -4.76
N VAL A 47 -18.02 5.19 -5.94
CA VAL A 47 -18.79 5.47 -7.18
C VAL A 47 -18.99 4.22 -8.05
N CYS A 48 -18.28 3.14 -7.75
CA CYS A 48 -18.44 1.83 -8.39
C CYS A 48 -18.07 0.71 -7.42
N HIS A 49 -18.43 -0.53 -7.77
CA HIS A 49 -18.15 -1.71 -6.93
C HIS A 49 -16.65 -1.89 -6.65
N ALA A 50 -15.79 -1.61 -7.62
CA ALA A 50 -14.33 -1.69 -7.46
C ALA A 50 -13.77 -0.70 -6.42
N MET A 51 -14.51 0.36 -6.09
CA MET A 51 -14.15 1.33 -5.05
C MET A 51 -14.87 1.09 -3.72
N SER A 52 -15.61 -0.03 -3.61
CA SER A 52 -16.32 -0.42 -2.39
C SER A 52 -15.51 -1.44 -1.58
N LEU A 53 -15.63 -1.39 -0.26
CA LEU A 53 -15.13 -2.42 0.63
C LEU A 53 -16.30 -3.18 1.23
N SER A 54 -16.23 -4.51 1.22
CA SER A 54 -17.22 -5.35 1.90
C SER A 54 -17.14 -5.16 3.43
N ASN A 55 -18.21 -5.51 4.15
CA ASN A 55 -18.21 -5.45 5.62
C ASN A 55 -17.02 -6.18 6.26
N PRO A 56 -16.64 -7.40 5.81
CA PRO A 56 -15.43 -8.05 6.30
C PRO A 56 -14.15 -7.27 5.98
N ALA A 57 -14.03 -6.71 4.78
CA ALA A 57 -12.85 -5.95 4.36
C ALA A 57 -12.68 -4.66 5.20
N ILE A 58 -13.78 -3.94 5.46
CA ILE A 58 -13.79 -2.79 6.39
C ILE A 58 -13.37 -3.25 7.79
N SER A 59 -13.94 -4.33 8.32
CA SER A 59 -13.61 -4.83 9.65
C SER A 59 -12.12 -5.15 9.80
N VAL A 60 -11.53 -5.84 8.81
CA VAL A 60 -10.09 -6.15 8.77
C VAL A 60 -9.26 -4.88 8.67
N ALA A 61 -9.62 -3.95 7.78
CA ALA A 61 -8.90 -2.69 7.60
C ALA A 61 -8.87 -1.85 8.90
N PHE A 62 -10.01 -1.73 9.58
CA PHE A 62 -10.11 -1.04 10.86
C PHE A 62 -9.27 -1.74 11.93
N ARG A 63 -9.40 -3.07 12.09
CA ARG A 63 -8.62 -3.83 13.08
C ARG A 63 -7.12 -3.65 12.87
N TRP A 64 -6.63 -3.76 11.64
CA TRP A 64 -5.22 -3.48 11.34
C TRP A 64 -4.83 -2.05 11.67
N ARG A 65 -5.65 -1.07 11.30
CA ARG A 65 -5.33 0.32 11.59
C ARG A 65 -5.24 0.58 13.08
N PHE A 66 -6.16 0.06 13.88
CA PHE A 66 -6.17 0.19 15.34
C PHE A 66 -5.24 -0.80 16.06
N GLY A 67 -4.53 -1.66 15.32
CA GLY A 67 -3.65 -2.67 15.90
C GLY A 67 -4.42 -3.70 16.74
N LEU A 68 -5.69 -3.95 16.43
CA LEU A 68 -6.52 -4.96 17.05
C LEU A 68 -6.28 -6.31 16.38
N ALA A 69 -6.52 -7.38 17.13
CA ALA A 69 -6.53 -8.74 16.60
C ALA A 69 -7.53 -8.88 15.46
N LEU A 70 -7.20 -9.64 14.42
CA LEU A 70 -8.19 -10.08 13.45
C LEU A 70 -9.16 -11.06 14.10
N VAL A 71 -10.39 -11.09 13.57
CA VAL A 71 -11.35 -12.15 13.89
C VAL A 71 -11.30 -13.13 12.74
N HIS A 72 -10.66 -14.26 12.99
CA HIS A 72 -10.57 -15.37 12.05
C HIS A 72 -10.68 -16.69 12.81
N ASP A 73 -10.95 -17.75 12.07
CA ASP A 73 -10.94 -19.10 12.63
C ASP A 73 -9.51 -19.48 13.07
N PRO A 74 -9.28 -19.96 14.31
CA PRO A 74 -7.96 -20.36 14.78
C PRO A 74 -7.29 -21.46 13.93
N SER A 75 -8.09 -22.27 13.23
CA SER A 75 -7.60 -23.28 12.29
C SER A 75 -7.13 -22.70 10.96
N LEU A 76 -7.45 -21.43 10.66
CA LEU A 76 -7.07 -20.79 9.40
C LEU A 76 -5.55 -20.87 9.18
N ARG A 77 -5.19 -21.36 7.99
CA ARG A 77 -3.81 -21.44 7.51
C ARG A 77 -3.65 -20.62 6.24
N CYS A 78 -2.47 -20.04 6.06
CA CYS A 78 -2.07 -19.50 4.78
C CYS A 78 -1.88 -20.65 3.78
N ALA A 79 -1.95 -20.36 2.47
CA ALA A 79 -1.57 -21.34 1.43
C ALA A 79 -0.13 -21.88 1.59
N CYS A 80 0.75 -21.18 2.33
CA CYS A 80 2.06 -21.71 2.70
C CYS A 80 2.06 -22.74 3.84
N GLY A 81 0.89 -23.09 4.38
CA GLY A 81 0.69 -24.03 5.48
C GLY A 81 0.83 -23.44 6.89
N LYS A 82 1.38 -22.23 7.03
CA LYS A 82 1.56 -21.60 8.35
C LYS A 82 0.26 -21.07 8.92
N GLN A 83 0.12 -21.15 10.24
CA GLN A 83 -0.98 -20.53 10.97
C GLN A 83 -0.90 -19.02 10.89
N ILE A 84 -2.06 -18.39 10.75
CA ILE A 84 -2.17 -16.94 10.70
C ILE A 84 -2.00 -16.39 12.11
N ASP A 85 -1.10 -15.42 12.25
CA ASP A 85 -0.90 -14.70 13.50
C ASP A 85 -2.18 -13.93 13.90
N ARG A 86 -2.27 -13.59 15.17
CA ARG A 86 -3.44 -12.89 15.73
C ARG A 86 -3.71 -11.57 15.02
N GLU A 87 -2.65 -10.90 14.60
CA GLU A 87 -2.71 -9.63 13.90
C GLU A 87 -2.84 -9.77 12.38
N GLY A 88 -2.67 -10.98 11.83
CA GLY A 88 -2.73 -11.26 10.39
C GLY A 88 -1.61 -10.67 9.54
N ASP A 89 -0.49 -10.29 10.15
CA ASP A 89 0.70 -9.78 9.45
C ASP A 89 1.28 -10.83 8.49
N HIS A 90 1.07 -12.13 8.77
CA HIS A 90 1.53 -13.22 7.91
C HIS A 90 0.96 -13.10 6.49
N PHE A 91 -0.33 -12.80 6.33
CA PHE A 91 -0.96 -12.64 5.01
C PHE A 91 -0.30 -11.53 4.18
N GLN A 92 0.26 -10.52 4.85
CA GLN A 92 0.87 -9.37 4.21
C GLN A 92 2.33 -9.58 3.82
N ARG A 93 3.00 -10.56 4.43
CA ARG A 93 4.44 -10.84 4.25
C ARG A 93 4.72 -12.13 3.50
N CYS A 94 3.75 -13.03 3.45
CA CYS A 94 3.95 -14.34 2.87
C CYS A 94 4.10 -14.23 1.34
N MET A 95 5.30 -14.55 0.85
CA MET A 95 5.59 -14.59 -0.59
C MET A 95 4.96 -15.81 -1.28
N VAL A 96 4.62 -16.85 -0.52
CA VAL A 96 4.01 -18.07 -1.04
C VAL A 96 2.48 -17.94 -1.11
N GLY A 97 1.87 -17.23 -0.15
CA GLY A 97 0.42 -17.08 -0.05
C GLY A 97 -0.22 -16.22 -1.14
N GLY A 98 0.57 -15.59 -2.01
CA GLY A 98 0.09 -14.82 -3.16
C GLY A 98 -0.55 -13.46 -2.84
N HIS A 99 -1.04 -13.23 -1.61
CA HIS A 99 -1.76 -11.98 -1.27
C HIS A 99 -0.96 -10.70 -1.51
N HIS A 100 0.35 -10.70 -1.26
CA HIS A 100 1.24 -9.57 -1.57
C HIS A 100 1.27 -9.29 -3.07
N VAL A 101 1.45 -10.33 -3.88
CA VAL A 101 1.48 -10.28 -5.35
C VAL A 101 0.12 -9.86 -5.92
N THR A 102 -0.98 -10.44 -5.43
CA THR A 102 -2.34 -10.06 -5.85
C THR A 102 -2.60 -8.58 -5.59
N ARG A 103 -2.21 -8.07 -4.41
CA ARG A 103 -2.35 -6.65 -4.11
C ARG A 103 -1.47 -5.79 -5.02
N HIS A 104 -0.25 -6.24 -5.31
CA HIS A 104 0.68 -5.54 -6.20
C HIS A 104 0.03 -5.35 -7.58
N HIS A 105 -0.47 -6.43 -8.16
CA HIS A 105 -1.13 -6.40 -9.47
C HIS A 105 -2.37 -5.50 -9.47
N ALA A 106 -3.18 -5.53 -8.40
CA ALA A 106 -4.34 -4.67 -8.28
C ALA A 106 -3.95 -3.17 -8.23
N LEU A 107 -2.93 -2.81 -7.44
CA LEU A 107 -2.45 -1.43 -7.34
C LEU A 107 -1.75 -0.96 -8.61
N ARG A 108 -0.99 -1.83 -9.28
CA ARG A 108 -0.42 -1.57 -10.60
C ARG A 108 -1.51 -1.28 -11.61
N GLY A 109 -2.52 -2.14 -11.72
CA GLY A 109 -3.63 -1.97 -12.65
C GLY A 109 -4.42 -0.67 -12.39
N ALA A 110 -4.68 -0.34 -11.13
CA ALA A 110 -5.34 0.92 -10.75
C ALA A 110 -4.48 2.15 -11.13
N THR A 111 -3.17 2.10 -10.87
CA THR A 111 -2.24 3.19 -11.20
C THR A 111 -2.13 3.37 -12.72
N ALA A 112 -1.99 2.27 -13.46
CA ALA A 112 -2.00 2.27 -14.93
C ALA A 112 -3.31 2.86 -15.48
N SER A 113 -4.46 2.48 -14.91
CA SER A 113 -5.76 3.04 -15.30
C SER A 113 -5.84 4.55 -15.09
N LEU A 114 -5.21 5.09 -14.05
CA LEU A 114 -5.15 6.55 -13.86
C LEU A 114 -4.28 7.20 -14.94
N PHE A 115 -3.09 6.68 -15.20
CA PHE A 115 -2.19 7.25 -16.22
C PHE A 115 -2.72 7.16 -17.65
N ARG A 116 -3.59 6.18 -17.95
CA ARG A 116 -4.27 6.09 -19.26
C ARG A 116 -5.08 7.34 -19.64
N HIS A 117 -5.42 8.19 -18.68
CA HIS A 117 -6.10 9.46 -18.97
C HIS A 117 -5.18 10.50 -19.63
N VAL A 118 -3.86 10.33 -19.54
CA VAL A 118 -2.87 11.32 -19.98
C VAL A 118 -1.75 10.73 -20.86
N ALA A 119 -1.62 9.41 -20.96
CA ALA A 119 -0.55 8.74 -21.70
C ALA A 119 -0.98 7.35 -22.23
N VAL A 120 -0.23 6.84 -23.21
CA VAL A 120 -0.34 5.44 -23.66
C VAL A 120 0.45 4.56 -22.70
N ILE A 121 -0.21 3.55 -22.11
CA ILE A 121 0.36 2.75 -21.02
C ILE A 121 0.60 1.31 -21.44
N GLN A 122 1.79 0.82 -21.16
CA GLN A 122 2.17 -0.58 -21.23
C GLN A 122 2.50 -1.08 -19.81
N GLU A 123 1.92 -2.21 -19.43
CA GLU A 123 2.18 -2.87 -18.16
C GLU A 123 3.17 -4.02 -18.35
N GLU A 124 3.98 -4.31 -17.34
CA GLU A 124 4.88 -5.48 -17.33
C GLU A 124 5.84 -5.55 -18.53
N ARG A 125 6.39 -4.39 -18.95
CA ARG A 125 7.28 -4.30 -20.10
C ARG A 125 8.72 -4.66 -19.73
N HIS A 126 9.39 -5.46 -20.55
CA HIS A 126 10.81 -5.76 -20.38
C HIS A 126 11.68 -4.52 -20.62
N ALA A 127 12.63 -4.25 -19.73
CA ALA A 127 13.49 -3.07 -19.81
C ALA A 127 14.29 -3.02 -21.13
N SER A 128 14.74 -4.19 -21.61
CA SER A 128 15.45 -4.35 -22.89
C SER A 128 14.63 -3.95 -24.13
N THR A 129 13.30 -3.85 -24.03
CA THR A 129 12.44 -3.41 -25.15
C THR A 129 12.25 -1.91 -25.21
N ILE A 130 12.73 -1.17 -24.21
CA ILE A 130 12.62 0.30 -24.15
C ILE A 130 13.88 0.96 -24.70
N GLY A 131 15.04 0.38 -24.40
CA GLY A 131 16.33 0.88 -24.84
C GLY A 131 17.48 -0.01 -24.39
N PRO A 132 18.73 0.44 -24.61
CA PRO A 132 19.91 -0.28 -24.14
C PRO A 132 19.88 -0.44 -22.62
N VAL A 133 20.09 -1.67 -22.15
CA VAL A 133 20.19 -2.01 -20.73
C VAL A 133 21.48 -2.78 -20.47
N HIS A 134 21.98 -2.73 -19.24
CA HIS A 134 23.10 -3.59 -18.85
C HIS A 134 22.70 -5.06 -19.01
N PRO A 135 23.62 -5.96 -19.42
CA PRO A 135 23.29 -7.38 -19.63
C PRO A 135 22.66 -8.06 -18.41
N GLY A 136 23.05 -7.68 -17.19
CA GLY A 136 22.46 -8.18 -15.95
C GLY A 136 20.99 -7.76 -15.72
N ASP A 137 20.55 -6.70 -16.40
CA ASP A 137 19.23 -6.11 -16.26
C ASP A 137 18.28 -6.49 -17.41
N ALA A 138 18.76 -7.25 -18.41
CA ALA A 138 17.97 -7.61 -19.59
C ALA A 138 16.69 -8.40 -19.26
N GLY A 139 16.71 -9.15 -18.16
CA GLY A 139 15.55 -9.89 -17.64
C GLY A 139 14.61 -9.05 -16.77
N LEU A 140 14.96 -7.79 -16.43
CA LEU A 140 14.11 -6.95 -15.61
C LEU A 140 12.86 -6.52 -16.37
N ARG A 141 11.79 -6.38 -15.60
CA ARG A 141 10.46 -6.03 -16.09
C ARG A 141 9.93 -4.89 -15.26
N LEU A 142 9.54 -3.83 -15.95
CA LEU A 142 8.98 -2.62 -15.38
C LEU A 142 7.47 -2.79 -15.24
N ASP A 143 6.91 -2.35 -14.10
CA ASP A 143 5.48 -2.46 -13.86
C ASP A 143 4.66 -1.59 -14.81
N ILE A 144 5.06 -0.32 -14.99
CA ILE A 144 4.32 0.65 -15.79
C ILE A 144 5.31 1.46 -16.64
N VAL A 145 5.04 1.50 -17.94
CA VAL A 145 5.75 2.35 -18.91
C VAL A 145 4.71 3.20 -19.61
N ALA A 146 4.87 4.52 -19.52
CA ALA A 146 4.03 5.51 -20.14
C ALA A 146 4.80 6.22 -21.26
N GLU A 147 4.26 6.11 -22.46
CA GLU A 147 4.69 6.90 -23.60
C GLU A 147 4.02 8.26 -23.53
N ASP A 148 4.83 9.32 -23.43
CA ASP A 148 4.32 10.67 -23.42
C ASP A 148 3.75 11.01 -24.81
N GLY A 149 2.42 11.04 -24.92
CA GLY A 149 1.73 11.44 -26.15
C GLY A 149 1.77 12.95 -26.43
N HIS A 150 2.35 13.75 -25.53
CA HIS A 150 2.43 15.22 -25.64
C HIS A 150 3.81 15.72 -26.05
N THR A 151 4.91 15.15 -25.58
CA THR A 151 6.24 15.54 -26.08
C THR A 151 6.54 14.85 -27.40
N ARG A 152 6.86 15.66 -28.43
CA ARG A 152 7.23 15.23 -29.79
C ARG A 152 8.55 14.42 -29.87
N SER A 153 9.03 13.86 -28.77
CA SER A 153 10.25 13.05 -28.71
C SER A 153 9.87 11.58 -28.53
N SER A 154 10.04 10.78 -29.58
CA SER A 154 9.74 9.33 -29.62
C SER A 154 10.62 8.46 -28.71
N THR A 155 11.31 9.07 -27.73
CA THR A 155 12.38 8.45 -26.92
C THR A 155 12.23 8.70 -25.43
N THR A 156 11.27 9.54 -24.99
CA THR A 156 11.09 9.85 -23.57
C THR A 156 9.94 9.03 -23.00
N TYR A 157 10.27 8.08 -22.14
CA TYR A 157 9.31 7.26 -21.43
C TYR A 157 9.24 7.69 -19.96
N PHE A 158 8.04 7.78 -19.42
CA PHE A 158 7.86 7.79 -17.97
C PHE A 158 7.73 6.34 -17.48
N MET A 159 8.59 5.94 -16.55
CA MET A 159 8.62 4.59 -16.00
C MET A 159 8.27 4.63 -14.52
N ALA A 160 7.42 3.73 -14.06
CA ALA A 160 7.05 3.64 -12.66
C ALA A 160 6.99 2.18 -12.20
N ASP A 161 7.39 1.98 -10.95
CA ASP A 161 7.30 0.69 -10.25
C ASP A 161 6.34 0.81 -9.06
N VAL A 162 5.46 -0.18 -8.89
CA VAL A 162 4.52 -0.20 -7.77
C VAL A 162 5.10 -1.09 -6.69
N THR A 163 5.59 -0.49 -5.62
CA THR A 163 6.10 -1.25 -4.47
C THR A 163 5.07 -1.31 -3.35
N ILE A 164 4.81 -2.51 -2.82
CA ILE A 164 4.02 -2.69 -1.59
C ILE A 164 4.95 -2.90 -0.40
N THR A 165 4.82 -2.02 0.58
CA THR A 165 5.48 -2.17 1.88
C THR A 165 4.49 -2.64 2.93
N HIS A 166 4.98 -3.44 3.88
CA HIS A 166 4.17 -3.87 5.01
C HIS A 166 3.85 -2.68 5.93
N PRO A 167 2.58 -2.46 6.33
CA PRO A 167 2.18 -1.29 7.13
C PRO A 167 2.85 -1.22 8.50
N VAL A 168 3.32 -2.35 9.04
CA VAL A 168 4.14 -2.41 10.27
C VAL A 168 5.61 -2.76 10.03
N SER A 169 6.13 -2.54 8.82
CA SER A 169 7.55 -2.73 8.53
C SER A 169 8.40 -1.88 9.48
N SER A 170 9.33 -2.52 10.20
CA SER A 170 10.28 -1.83 11.07
C SER A 170 11.49 -1.27 10.30
N ASN A 171 11.65 -1.64 9.03
CA ASN A 171 12.76 -1.17 8.19
C ASN A 171 12.50 0.28 7.72
N GLN A 172 12.98 1.24 8.51
CA GLN A 172 12.80 2.67 8.26
C GLN A 172 13.52 3.18 7.00
N ALA A 173 14.55 2.47 6.53
CA ALA A 173 15.26 2.83 5.31
C ALA A 173 14.36 2.75 4.07
N LYS A 174 13.31 1.91 4.12
CA LYS A 174 12.31 1.74 3.06
C LYS A 174 11.12 2.71 3.15
N LEU A 175 11.07 3.57 4.17
CA LEU A 175 10.00 4.56 4.36
C LEU A 175 10.40 5.91 3.75
N ASN A 176 9.47 6.55 3.04
CA ASN A 176 9.64 7.93 2.56
C ASN A 176 9.87 8.89 3.76
N ARG A 177 10.45 10.07 3.51
CA ARG A 177 10.84 11.01 4.58
C ARG A 177 9.66 11.42 5.49
N THR A 178 8.46 11.60 4.94
CA THR A 178 7.25 11.99 5.68
C THR A 178 6.65 10.84 6.50
N SER A 179 6.85 9.59 6.09
CA SER A 179 6.40 8.38 6.79
C SER A 179 7.33 7.96 7.94
N ARG A 180 8.38 8.73 8.23
CA ARG A 180 9.31 8.47 9.35
C ARG A 180 8.86 9.11 10.66
N LEU A 181 7.94 10.08 10.60
CA LEU A 181 7.40 10.78 11.76
C LEU A 181 6.11 10.12 12.25
N ASP A 182 6.12 9.63 13.49
CA ASP A 182 4.91 9.17 14.16
C ASP A 182 3.90 10.33 14.22
N GLY A 183 2.73 10.17 13.61
CA GLY A 183 1.67 11.19 13.69
C GLY A 183 1.70 12.33 12.67
N ALA A 184 2.55 12.28 11.64
CA ALA A 184 2.53 13.24 10.53
C ALA A 184 1.18 13.40 9.78
N ALA A 185 0.18 12.50 9.94
CA ALA A 185 -1.17 12.68 9.36
C ALA A 185 -2.02 13.66 10.17
N ALA A 186 -1.55 14.01 11.36
CA ALA A 186 -2.19 14.95 12.27
C ALA A 186 -1.43 16.27 12.37
N GLN A 187 -0.34 16.41 11.60
CA GLN A 187 0.34 17.67 11.41
C GLN A 187 -0.34 18.40 10.25
N ASP A 188 -1.38 19.16 10.59
CA ASP A 188 -1.63 20.50 10.04
C ASP A 188 -1.16 21.50 11.11
#